data_AF-A0AAD3HNN6-F1
#
_entry.id   AF-A0AAD3HNN6-F1
#
_cell.length_a   1.000
_cell.length_b   1.000
_cell.length_c   1.000
_cell.angle_alpha   90.00
_cell.angle_beta   90.00
_cell.angle_gamma   90.00
#
_symmetry.space_group_name_H-M   'P 1'
#
loop_
_entity.id
_entity.type
_entity.pdbx_description
1 polymer ?
#
loop_
_entity_poly.entity_id
_entity_poly.type
_entity_poly.pdbx_seq_one_letter_code
_entity_poly.pdbx_strand_id
1 'polypeptide(L)'
;MASLMRPQALLRSCPQRCAFAPVRPVIAPVSRPMVQRGSLVVMAAEGKKDQKKKMPSPVKRVLLSRERRMYNKPHKTACATRIKKVIKLSQSLLASPPSEEEVKSLEKLISEAYTEIDKAVGKGVIHENTGARKKARCARWKKVVLMTAGLYTPAADSPD
;
A
#
# COMPACT_ATOMS: atom_id res chain seq x y z
N MET A 1 8.85 15.86 49.05
CA MET A 1 9.79 16.97 48.84
C MET A 1 11.17 16.36 48.64
N ALA A 2 11.87 16.75 47.57
CA ALA A 2 13.17 16.25 47.06
C ALA A 2 13.11 14.88 46.31
N SER A 3 12.89 14.87 44.99
CA SER A 3 13.87 15.02 43.87
C SER A 3 14.48 13.68 43.46
N LEU A 4 13.93 13.02 42.42
CA LEU A 4 14.47 13.05 41.05
C LEU A 4 15.99 12.78 40.97
N MET A 5 16.39 11.51 40.91
CA MET A 5 17.57 11.06 40.17
C MET A 5 17.35 9.63 39.65
N ARG A 6 16.85 9.51 38.43
CA ARG A 6 17.02 8.30 37.61
C ARG A 6 18.36 8.47 36.87
N PRO A 7 19.36 7.61 37.08
CA PRO A 7 20.59 7.67 36.29
C PRO A 7 20.28 7.25 34.84
N GLN A 8 20.46 8.18 33.91
CA GLN A 8 20.52 7.88 32.48
C GLN A 8 21.91 7.30 32.16
N ALA A 9 22.02 5.99 32.08
CA ALA A 9 23.08 5.23 31.41
C ALA A 9 22.58 3.77 31.44
N LEU A 10 22.45 2.99 30.37
CA LEU A 10 23.35 2.82 29.24
C LEU A 10 22.50 2.40 28.04
N LEU A 11 22.50 3.22 26.99
CA LEU A 11 22.18 2.74 25.65
C LEU A 11 23.24 1.66 25.35
N ARG A 12 22.79 0.41 25.27
CA ARG A 12 23.61 -0.69 24.74
C ARG A 12 24.04 -0.27 23.34
N SER A 13 25.31 0.08 23.20
CA SER A 13 26.00 0.26 21.93
C SER A 13 25.85 -1.02 21.13
N CYS A 14 25.04 -0.99 20.08
CA CYS A 14 24.96 -2.09 19.12
C CYS A 14 26.38 -2.36 18.60
N PRO A 15 26.95 -3.56 18.82
CA PRO A 15 28.21 -3.92 18.21
C PRO A 15 27.98 -4.08 16.70
N GLN A 16 28.63 -3.22 15.94
CA GLN A 16 29.01 -3.40 14.54
C GLN A 16 27.88 -3.79 13.58
N ARG A 17 27.05 -2.79 13.20
CA ARG A 17 26.62 -2.73 11.81
C ARG A 17 27.87 -2.40 10.99
N CYS A 18 28.53 -3.44 10.47
CA CYS A 18 29.52 -3.28 9.41
C CYS A 18 28.86 -2.45 8.31
N ALA A 19 29.29 -1.20 8.16
CA ALA A 19 28.89 -0.38 7.04
C ALA A 19 29.35 -1.11 5.78
N PHE A 20 28.41 -1.70 5.05
CA PHE A 20 28.69 -2.26 3.74
C PHE A 20 29.01 -1.07 2.82
N ALA A 21 30.28 -0.67 2.78
CA ALA A 21 30.76 0.32 1.85
C ALA A 21 30.82 -0.34 0.47
N PRO A 22 30.00 0.07 -0.52
CA PRO A 22 30.18 -0.43 -1.86
C PRO A 22 31.53 0.10 -2.35
N VAL A 23 32.45 -0.81 -2.68
CA VAL A 23 33.67 -0.47 -3.41
C VAL A 23 33.22 0.13 -4.74
N ARG A 24 33.32 1.46 -4.85
CA ARG A 24 33.10 2.13 -6.13
C ARG A 24 34.19 1.65 -7.08
N PRO A 25 33.86 1.03 -8.22
CA PRO A 25 34.89 0.75 -9.21
C PRO A 25 35.46 2.10 -9.68
N VAL A 26 36.77 2.28 -9.55
CA VAL A 26 37.49 3.41 -10.14
C VAL A 26 37.54 3.14 -11.63
N ILE A 27 36.50 3.55 -12.35
CA ILE A 27 36.52 3.57 -13.81
C ILE A 27 37.37 4.78 -14.19
N ALA A 28 38.57 4.53 -14.73
CA ALA A 28 39.40 5.56 -15.30
C ALA A 28 38.61 6.31 -16.40
N PRO A 29 38.66 7.65 -16.46
CA PRO A 29 37.98 8.38 -17.51
C PRO A 29 38.64 8.02 -18.85
N VAL A 30 37.92 7.26 -19.69
CA VAL A 30 38.33 7.06 -21.08
C VAL A 30 38.29 8.43 -21.75
N SER A 31 39.47 8.97 -22.10
CA SER A 31 39.61 10.21 -22.85
C SER A 31 38.94 10.03 -24.22
N ARG A 32 37.70 10.50 -24.34
CA ARG A 32 37.05 10.62 -25.65
C ARG A 32 37.72 11.77 -26.39
N PRO A 33 38.17 11.60 -27.64
CA PRO A 33 38.72 12.71 -28.40
C PRO A 33 37.66 13.81 -28.53
N MET A 34 38.06 15.06 -28.35
CA MET A 34 37.21 16.22 -28.64
C MET A 34 36.81 16.13 -30.11
N VAL A 35 35.58 15.67 -30.39
CA VAL A 35 34.97 15.86 -31.69
C VAL A 35 34.86 17.36 -31.87
N GLN A 36 35.68 17.91 -32.75
CA GLN A 36 35.55 19.29 -33.21
C GLN A 36 34.09 19.45 -33.63
N ARG A 37 33.34 20.29 -32.91
CA ARG A 37 31.98 20.61 -33.27
C ARG A 37 32.09 21.38 -34.58
N GLY A 38 31.96 20.67 -35.71
CA GLY A 38 31.75 21.29 -37.00
C GLY A 38 30.63 22.32 -36.82
N SER A 39 30.88 23.55 -37.28
CA SER A 39 29.89 24.63 -37.23
C SER A 39 28.58 24.10 -37.81
N LEU A 40 27.56 23.95 -36.97
CA LEU A 40 26.22 23.64 -37.42
C LEU A 40 25.76 24.81 -38.29
N VAL A 41 25.85 24.64 -39.61
CA VAL A 41 25.13 25.49 -40.55
C VAL A 41 23.66 25.21 -40.30
N VAL A 42 22.99 26.12 -39.60
CA VAL A 42 21.54 26.09 -39.42
C VAL A 42 20.93 26.50 -40.75
N MET A 43 20.77 25.55 -41.67
CA MET A 43 19.80 25.73 -42.75
C MET A 43 18.41 25.65 -42.10
N ALA A 44 17.70 26.77 -42.11
CA ALA A 44 16.33 26.85 -41.65
C ALA A 44 15.48 25.90 -42.51
N ALA A 45 15.13 24.73 -41.97
CA ALA A 45 14.17 23.86 -42.59
C ALA A 45 12.81 24.57 -42.58
N GLU A 46 12.37 24.99 -43.76
CA GLU A 46 11.05 25.56 -43.99
C GLU A 46 9.96 24.59 -43.54
N GLY A 47 8.88 25.18 -43.01
CA GLY A 47 8.00 24.56 -42.04
C GLY A 47 7.25 23.32 -42.52
N LYS A 48 7.29 22.27 -41.71
CA LYS A 48 6.34 21.14 -41.79
C LYS A 48 4.99 21.56 -41.18
N LYS A 49 4.15 22.23 -41.98
CA LYS A 49 2.84 22.76 -41.57
C LYS A 49 1.80 21.67 -41.26
N ASP A 50 2.04 20.42 -41.66
CA ASP A 50 1.09 19.30 -41.48
C ASP A 50 1.45 18.33 -40.34
N GLN A 51 2.42 18.66 -39.48
CA GLN A 51 2.76 17.81 -38.34
C GLN A 51 1.81 18.04 -37.17
N LYS A 52 0.99 17.03 -36.86
CA LYS A 52 0.14 16.99 -35.65
C LYS A 52 0.98 17.35 -34.41
N LYS A 53 0.72 18.53 -33.84
CA LYS A 53 1.44 19.07 -32.69
C LYS A 53 1.29 18.11 -31.50
N LYS A 54 2.40 17.58 -30.99
CA LYS A 54 2.39 16.67 -29.83
C LYS A 54 1.82 17.42 -28.62
N MET A 55 0.83 16.84 -27.93
CA MET A 55 0.28 17.51 -26.74
C MET A 55 1.41 17.78 -25.72
N PRO A 56 1.43 18.98 -25.10
CA PRO A 56 2.46 19.33 -24.15
C PRO A 56 2.43 18.38 -22.94
N SER A 57 3.61 18.05 -22.40
CA SER A 57 3.78 17.08 -21.32
C SER A 57 2.86 17.33 -20.10
N PRO A 58 2.68 18.58 -19.62
CA PRO A 58 1.80 18.85 -18.48
C PRO A 58 0.34 18.46 -18.74
N VAL A 59 -0.21 18.78 -19.92
CA VAL A 59 -1.59 18.45 -20.29
C VAL A 59 -1.78 16.93 -20.34
N LYS A 60 -0.81 16.20 -20.89
CA LYS A 60 -0.81 14.72 -20.90
C LYS A 60 -0.86 14.14 -19.49
N ARG A 61 -0.07 14.69 -18.55
CA ARG A 61 -0.04 14.21 -17.16
C ARG A 61 -1.37 14.43 -16.45
N VAL A 62 -2.05 15.56 -16.70
CA VAL A 62 -3.38 15.84 -16.15
C VAL A 62 -4.41 14.81 -16.63
N LEU A 63 -4.46 14.52 -17.93
CA LEU A 63 -5.39 13.54 -18.51
C LEU A 63 -5.15 12.12 -17.95
N LEU A 64 -3.89 11.66 -17.96
CA LEU A 64 -3.51 10.37 -17.37
C LEU A 64 -3.88 10.27 -15.88
N SER A 65 -3.71 11.36 -15.12
CA SER A 65 -4.10 11.39 -13.70
C SER A 65 -5.61 11.28 -13.52
N ARG A 66 -6.40 11.88 -14.42
CA ARG A 66 -7.87 11.81 -14.42
C ARG A 66 -8.34 10.40 -14.70
N GLU A 67 -7.80 9.76 -15.73
CA GLU A 67 -8.10 8.37 -16.08
C GLU A 67 -7.74 7.40 -14.94
N ARG A 68 -6.52 7.50 -14.40
CA ARG A 68 -6.09 6.68 -13.26
C ARG A 68 -6.94 6.92 -12.03
N ARG A 69 -7.38 8.16 -11.77
CA ARG A 69 -8.29 8.48 -10.67
C ARG A 69 -9.65 7.79 -10.88
N MET A 70 -10.22 7.88 -12.08
CA MET A 70 -11.49 7.24 -12.40
C MET A 70 -11.44 5.71 -12.32
N TYR A 71 -10.31 5.09 -12.69
CA TYR A 71 -10.09 3.66 -12.55
C TYR A 71 -9.87 3.23 -11.09
N ASN A 72 -9.08 3.97 -10.33
CA ASN A 72 -8.73 3.60 -8.95
C ASN A 72 -9.87 3.85 -7.95
N LYS A 73 -10.71 4.87 -8.19
CA LYS A 73 -11.83 5.24 -7.32
C LYS A 73 -12.79 4.07 -7.04
N PRO A 74 -13.38 3.39 -8.05
CA PRO A 74 -14.35 2.31 -7.82
C PRO A 74 -13.74 1.14 -7.06
N HIS A 75 -12.49 0.77 -7.33
CA HIS A 75 -11.81 -0.31 -6.61
C HIS A 75 -11.59 0.03 -5.14
N LYS A 76 -11.14 1.26 -4.84
CA LYS A 76 -10.96 1.72 -3.45
C LYS A 76 -12.29 1.84 -2.71
N THR A 77 -13.33 2.36 -3.34
CA THR A 77 -14.66 2.49 -2.72
C THR A 77 -15.34 1.14 -2.53
N ALA A 78 -15.26 0.22 -3.49
CA ALA A 78 -15.82 -1.13 -3.38
C ALA A 78 -15.19 -1.91 -2.21
N CYS A 79 -13.87 -1.81 -2.02
CA CYS A 79 -13.21 -2.37 -0.84
C CYS A 79 -13.76 -1.75 0.45
N ALA A 80 -13.87 -0.42 0.50
CA ALA A 80 -14.32 0.28 1.70
C ALA A 80 -15.78 -0.02 2.04
N THR A 81 -16.67 -0.15 1.05
CA THR A 81 -18.09 -0.46 1.26
C THR A 81 -18.27 -1.88 1.78
N ARG A 82 -17.60 -2.88 1.19
CA ARG A 82 -17.69 -4.27 1.68
C ARG A 82 -17.16 -4.42 3.10
N ILE A 83 -16.02 -3.82 3.42
CA ILE A 83 -15.48 -3.82 4.80
C ILE A 83 -16.46 -3.15 5.77
N LYS A 84 -17.10 -2.03 5.38
CA LYS A 84 -18.13 -1.38 6.22
C LYS A 84 -19.33 -2.28 6.47
N LYS A 85 -19.78 -3.05 5.46
CA LYS A 85 -20.88 -4.02 5.63
C LYS A 85 -20.53 -5.10 6.66
N VAL A 86 -19.33 -5.68 6.55
CA VAL A 86 -18.83 -6.67 7.52
C VAL A 86 -18.82 -6.08 8.93
N ILE A 87 -18.29 -4.86 9.10
CA ILE A 87 -18.22 -4.22 10.42
C ILE A 87 -19.62 -3.96 10.99
N LYS A 88 -20.55 -3.43 10.18
CA LYS A 88 -21.92 -3.14 10.64
C LYS A 88 -22.64 -4.39 11.12
N LEU A 89 -22.54 -5.49 10.38
CA LEU A 89 -23.15 -6.75 10.80
C LEU A 89 -22.44 -7.36 12.01
N SER A 90 -21.10 -7.27 12.08
CA SER A 90 -20.41 -7.72 13.29
C SER A 90 -20.83 -6.92 14.53
N GLN A 91 -21.10 -5.62 14.39
CA GLN A 91 -21.58 -4.80 15.49
C GLN A 91 -23.01 -5.15 15.92
N SER A 92 -23.91 -5.44 14.98
CA SER A 92 -25.27 -5.88 15.33
C SER A 92 -25.26 -7.23 16.05
N LEU A 93 -24.35 -8.13 15.67
CA LEU A 93 -24.21 -9.46 16.27
C LEU A 93 -23.52 -9.47 17.63
N LEU A 94 -22.89 -8.36 18.01
CA LEU A 94 -22.37 -8.20 19.37
C LEU A 94 -23.44 -7.67 20.33
N ALA A 95 -24.51 -7.06 19.83
CA ALA A 95 -25.60 -6.52 20.64
C ALA A 95 -26.68 -7.56 20.97
N SER A 96 -26.86 -8.57 20.11
CA SER A 96 -27.84 -9.64 20.25
C SER A 96 -27.13 -11.01 20.30
N PRO A 97 -27.72 -12.04 20.93
CA PRO A 97 -27.14 -13.38 20.90
C PRO A 97 -27.02 -13.87 19.44
N PRO A 98 -25.83 -14.30 18.99
CA PRO A 98 -25.58 -14.61 17.58
C PRO A 98 -26.32 -15.88 17.16
N SER A 99 -27.12 -15.79 16.10
CA SER A 99 -27.72 -16.98 15.47
C SER A 99 -26.74 -17.63 14.49
N GLU A 100 -26.85 -18.94 14.31
CA GLU A 100 -26.01 -19.67 13.34
C GLU A 100 -26.18 -19.18 11.90
N GLU A 101 -27.37 -18.70 11.55
CA GLU A 101 -27.67 -18.16 10.21
C GLU A 101 -26.93 -16.85 9.96
N GLU A 102 -26.84 -16.00 10.98
CA GLU A 102 -26.16 -14.72 10.90
C GLU A 102 -24.64 -14.90 10.80
N VAL A 103 -24.07 -15.90 11.48
CA VAL A 103 -22.66 -16.26 11.33
C VAL A 103 -22.35 -16.67 9.88
N LYS A 104 -23.20 -17.50 9.26
CA LYS A 104 -23.06 -17.86 7.84
C LYS A 104 -23.15 -16.64 6.92
N SER A 105 -24.02 -15.68 7.26
CA SER A 105 -24.15 -14.42 6.50
C SER A 105 -22.89 -13.55 6.59
N LEU A 106 -22.24 -13.48 7.76
CA LEU A 106 -20.97 -12.80 7.94
C LEU A 106 -19.87 -13.43 7.09
N GLU A 107 -19.78 -14.75 7.06
CA GLU A 107 -18.74 -15.45 6.31
C GLU A 107 -18.85 -15.21 4.81
N LYS A 108 -20.08 -15.18 4.27
CA LYS A 108 -20.35 -14.79 2.88
C LYS A 108 -19.84 -13.38 2.58
N LEU A 109 -20.07 -12.42 3.47
CA LEU A 109 -19.61 -11.04 3.25
C LEU A 109 -18.10 -10.87 3.41
N ILE A 110 -17.47 -11.68 4.25
CA ILE A 110 -16.01 -11.72 4.39
C ILE A 110 -15.38 -12.28 3.11
N SER A 111 -15.93 -13.35 2.52
CA SER A 111 -15.40 -13.91 1.27
C SER A 111 -15.51 -12.94 0.10
N GLU A 112 -16.64 -12.22 0.00
CA GLU A 112 -16.80 -11.12 -0.96
C GLU A 112 -15.79 -9.99 -0.73
N ALA A 113 -15.56 -9.60 0.53
CA ALA A 113 -14.61 -8.56 0.87
C ALA A 113 -13.17 -8.95 0.49
N TYR A 114 -12.76 -10.20 0.77
CA TYR A 114 -11.43 -10.70 0.42
C TYR A 114 -11.21 -10.77 -1.08
N THR A 115 -12.21 -11.28 -1.82
CA THR A 115 -12.17 -11.34 -3.28
C THR A 115 -11.86 -9.96 -3.89
N GLU A 116 -12.42 -8.91 -3.33
CA GLU A 116 -12.31 -7.56 -3.89
C GLU A 116 -11.08 -6.80 -3.41
N ILE A 117 -10.61 -7.09 -2.20
CA ILE A 117 -9.29 -6.67 -1.74
C ILE A 117 -8.21 -7.27 -2.65
N ASP A 118 -8.29 -8.56 -2.94
CA ASP A 118 -7.26 -9.27 -3.70
C ASP A 118 -7.27 -8.89 -5.17
N LYS A 119 -8.46 -8.70 -5.77
CA LYS A 119 -8.58 -8.09 -7.10
C LYS A 119 -7.94 -6.71 -7.16
N ALA A 120 -8.10 -5.88 -6.12
CA ALA A 120 -7.49 -4.55 -6.08
C ALA A 120 -5.97 -4.58 -5.86
N VAL A 121 -5.44 -5.58 -5.15
CA VAL A 121 -4.00 -5.82 -4.98
C VAL A 121 -3.38 -6.33 -6.29
N GLY A 122 -3.97 -7.35 -6.93
CA GLY A 122 -3.50 -7.87 -8.21
C GLY A 122 -3.51 -6.83 -9.34
N LYS A 123 -4.43 -5.86 -9.28
CA LYS A 123 -4.47 -4.70 -10.20
C LYS A 123 -3.50 -3.57 -9.83
N GLY A 124 -2.78 -3.66 -8.72
CA GLY A 124 -1.85 -2.62 -8.26
C GLY A 124 -2.53 -1.33 -7.77
N VAL A 125 -3.85 -1.35 -7.50
CA VAL A 125 -4.60 -0.17 -7.01
C VAL A 125 -4.33 0.07 -5.52
N ILE A 126 -4.07 -1.00 -4.78
CA ILE A 126 -3.76 -1.01 -3.35
C ILE A 126 -2.46 -1.82 -3.16
N HIS A 127 -1.55 -1.30 -2.34
CA HIS A 127 -0.33 -2.03 -1.98
C HIS A 127 -0.65 -3.27 -1.13
N GLU A 128 0.11 -4.35 -1.30
CA GLU A 128 -0.04 -5.63 -0.59
C GLU A 128 -0.19 -5.48 0.93
N ASN A 129 0.72 -4.76 1.59
CA ASN A 129 0.62 -4.42 3.02
C ASN A 129 -0.71 -3.75 3.40
N THR A 130 -1.25 -2.89 2.54
CA THR A 130 -2.55 -2.25 2.80
C THR A 130 -3.70 -3.24 2.61
N GLY A 131 -3.59 -4.17 1.67
CA GLY A 131 -4.50 -5.31 1.54
C GLY A 131 -4.48 -6.20 2.78
N ALA A 132 -3.28 -6.59 3.24
CA ALA A 132 -3.08 -7.39 4.45
C ALA A 132 -3.69 -6.74 5.69
N ARG A 133 -3.47 -5.43 5.91
CA ARG A 133 -4.10 -4.69 7.02
C ARG A 133 -5.63 -4.71 6.94
N LYS A 134 -6.20 -4.64 5.74
CA LYS A 134 -7.67 -4.72 5.56
C LYS A 134 -8.20 -6.11 5.88
N LYS A 135 -7.53 -7.18 5.44
CA LYS A 135 -7.89 -8.57 5.78
C LYS A 135 -7.80 -8.81 7.29
N ALA A 136 -6.71 -8.37 7.92
CA ALA A 136 -6.51 -8.47 9.37
C ALA A 136 -7.63 -7.75 10.14
N ARG A 137 -8.13 -6.62 9.64
CA ARG A 137 -9.27 -5.92 10.24
C ARG A 137 -10.53 -6.79 10.23
N CYS A 138 -10.90 -7.39 9.10
CA CYS A 138 -12.08 -8.28 9.03
C CYS A 138 -11.91 -9.50 9.94
N ALA A 139 -10.73 -10.11 9.96
CA ALA A 139 -10.43 -11.26 10.80
C ALA A 139 -10.57 -10.95 12.30
N ARG A 140 -10.13 -9.76 12.74
CA ARG A 140 -10.30 -9.31 14.12
C ARG A 140 -11.78 -9.25 14.53
N TRP A 141 -12.63 -8.67 13.70
CA TRP A 141 -14.08 -8.61 13.97
C TRP A 141 -14.71 -10.00 14.00
N LYS A 142 -14.36 -10.88 13.05
CA LYS A 142 -14.81 -12.29 13.08
C LYS A 142 -14.44 -12.97 14.39
N LYS A 143 -13.19 -12.83 14.84
CA LYS A 143 -12.71 -13.40 16.11
C LYS A 143 -13.54 -12.93 17.29
N VAL A 144 -13.80 -11.61 17.40
CA VAL A 144 -14.59 -11.04 18.50
C VAL A 144 -16.03 -11.58 18.53
N VAL A 145 -16.67 -11.72 17.37
CA VAL A 145 -18.02 -12.31 17.28
C VAL A 145 -18.01 -13.77 17.74
N LEU A 146 -17.03 -14.57 17.30
CA LEU A 146 -16.93 -15.98 17.71
C LEU A 146 -16.65 -16.16 19.20
N MET A 147 -15.85 -15.28 19.80
CA MET A 147 -15.59 -15.25 21.25
C MET A 147 -16.88 -14.96 22.02
N THR A 148 -17.64 -13.97 21.56
CA THR A 148 -18.91 -13.57 22.19
C THR A 148 -19.97 -14.65 22.07
N ALA A 149 -19.98 -15.38 20.94
CA ALA A 149 -20.82 -16.55 20.73
C ALA A 149 -20.43 -17.76 21.61
N GLY A 150 -19.26 -17.73 22.28
CA GLY A 150 -18.73 -18.87 23.03
C GLY A 150 -18.21 -20.03 22.16
N LEU A 151 -18.15 -19.85 20.83
CA LEU A 151 -17.74 -20.89 19.88
C LEU A 151 -16.22 -20.99 19.70
N TYR A 152 -15.48 -20.02 20.24
CA TYR A 152 -14.03 -19.99 20.15
C TYR A 152 -13.43 -19.52 21.47
N THR A 153 -12.50 -20.31 21.99
CA THR A 153 -11.61 -19.94 23.10
C THR A 153 -10.18 -20.01 22.58
N PRO A 154 -9.42 -18.91 22.58
CA PRO A 154 -8.02 -18.95 22.21
C PRO A 154 -7.29 -19.82 23.24
N ALA A 155 -6.39 -20.67 22.76
CA ALA A 155 -5.41 -21.28 23.64
C ALA A 155 -4.66 -20.17 24.38
N ALA A 156 -4.39 -20.38 25.67
CA ALA A 156 -3.55 -19.46 26.43
C ALA A 156 -2.18 -19.38 25.74
N ASP A 157 -1.67 -18.16 25.55
CA ASP A 157 -0.35 -17.95 24.98
C ASP A 157 0.68 -18.62 25.90
N SER A 158 1.31 -19.73 25.47
CA SER A 158 2.46 -20.24 26.21
C SER A 158 3.60 -19.24 26.06
N PRO A 159 4.29 -18.87 27.16
CA PRO A 159 5.39 -17.92 27.12
C PRO A 159 6.66 -18.62 26.62
N ASP A 160 6.70 -19.01 25.35
CA ASP A 160 7.90 -19.56 24.69
C ASP A 160 8.42 -18.61 23.59
#